data_AF-A0A7X6WK25-F1
#
_entry.id   AF-A0A7X6WK25-F1
#
_cell.length_a   1.000
_cell.length_b   1.000
_cell.length_c   1.000
_cell.angle_alpha   90.00
_cell.angle_beta   90.00
_cell.angle_gamma   90.00
#
_symmetry.space_group_name_H-M   'P 1'
#
loop_
_entity.id
_entity.type
_entity.pdbx_description
1 polymer ?
#
loop_
_entity_poly.entity_id
_entity_poly.type
_entity_poly.pdbx_seq_one_letter_code
_entity_poly.pdbx_strand_id
1 'polypeptide(L)'
;MKAINIAKLDSNELYQLIDRYVSEVREELFNMKPFEVKREVISGLNRLERKEMISHEKLNVQIGDICYLDFGQTYLNEAGFQHFGLVLTMFNYKAFVVPMSSNETQIIQARNYRYASDYKEHLYYIGQPKGLSKPSVLFLNDGKFINTSRIISVKAHLNPKGAMMKEIRNLVASLFE
;
A
#
# COMPACT_ATOMS: atom_id res chain seq x y z
N MET A 1 2.24 -23.11 10.19
CA MET A 1 1.69 -23.66 8.92
C MET A 1 2.83 -23.74 7.92
N LYS A 2 2.96 -24.81 7.11
CA LYS A 2 4.04 -24.95 6.11
C LYS A 2 3.64 -24.21 4.82
N ALA A 3 4.58 -23.49 4.20
CA ALA A 3 4.36 -22.84 2.91
C ALA A 3 4.16 -23.87 1.78
N ILE A 4 3.23 -23.61 0.88
CA ILE A 4 3.00 -24.44 -0.32
C ILE A 4 4.04 -24.06 -1.39
N ASN A 5 4.74 -25.04 -1.96
CA ASN A 5 5.77 -24.81 -2.98
C ASN A 5 5.25 -25.23 -4.37
N ILE A 6 5.16 -24.25 -5.28
CA ILE A 6 4.61 -24.42 -6.63
C ILE A 6 5.46 -25.38 -7.49
N ALA A 7 6.77 -25.49 -7.25
CA ALA A 7 7.68 -26.28 -8.09
C ALA A 7 7.48 -27.81 -8.03
N LYS A 8 6.52 -28.30 -7.24
CA LYS A 8 6.32 -29.73 -6.97
C LYS A 8 4.91 -30.23 -7.22
N LEU A 9 4.01 -29.39 -7.73
CA LEU A 9 2.59 -29.75 -7.88
C LEU A 9 2.33 -30.48 -9.19
N ASP A 10 1.73 -31.66 -9.11
CA ASP A 10 1.11 -32.30 -10.28
C ASP A 10 -0.31 -31.76 -10.56
N SER A 11 -0.86 -32.12 -11.73
CA SER A 11 -2.18 -31.62 -12.15
C SER A 11 -3.32 -32.03 -11.21
N ASN A 12 -3.25 -33.19 -10.57
CA ASN A 12 -4.30 -33.66 -9.67
C ASN A 12 -4.23 -32.95 -8.31
N GLU A 13 -3.02 -32.77 -7.78
CA GLU A 13 -2.76 -31.96 -6.59
C GLU A 13 -3.20 -30.50 -6.78
N LEU A 14 -3.04 -29.96 -7.99
CA LEU A 14 -3.49 -28.61 -8.32
C LEU A 14 -5.02 -28.45 -8.16
N TYR A 15 -5.82 -29.37 -8.67
CA TYR A 15 -7.29 -29.29 -8.54
C TYR A 15 -7.73 -29.37 -7.08
N GLN A 16 -7.12 -30.26 -6.29
CA GLN A 16 -7.40 -30.35 -4.85
C GLN A 16 -7.05 -29.05 -4.11
N LEU A 17 -5.95 -28.39 -4.50
CA LEU A 17 -5.58 -27.09 -3.94
C LEU A 17 -6.54 -25.97 -4.36
N ILE A 18 -7.04 -25.98 -5.59
CA ILE A 18 -8.04 -25.01 -6.05
C ILE A 18 -9.31 -25.16 -5.22
N ASP A 19 -9.84 -26.38 -5.07
CA ASP A 19 -11.06 -26.63 -4.30
C ASP A 19 -10.90 -26.21 -2.84
N ARG A 20 -9.75 -26.56 -2.24
CA ARG A 20 -9.41 -26.13 -0.89
C ARG A 20 -9.35 -24.61 -0.76
N TYR A 21 -8.63 -23.93 -1.65
CA TYR A 21 -8.50 -22.47 -1.64
C TYR A 21 -9.86 -21.78 -1.75
N VAL A 22 -10.70 -22.22 -2.70
CA VAL A 22 -12.04 -21.66 -2.89
C VAL A 22 -12.92 -21.88 -1.66
N SER A 23 -12.86 -23.07 -1.06
CA SER A 23 -13.62 -23.38 0.15
C SER A 23 -13.18 -22.53 1.35
N GLU A 24 -11.87 -22.46 1.62
CA GLU A 24 -11.32 -21.67 2.74
C GLU A 24 -11.62 -20.17 2.57
N VAL A 25 -11.42 -19.61 1.37
CA VAL A 25 -11.74 -18.20 1.10
C VAL A 25 -13.22 -17.93 1.28
N ARG A 26 -14.09 -18.83 0.78
CA ARG A 26 -15.54 -18.68 0.92
C ARG A 26 -15.94 -18.65 2.40
N GLU A 27 -15.49 -19.62 3.18
CA GLU A 27 -15.79 -19.71 4.61
C GLU A 27 -15.31 -18.46 5.36
N GLU A 28 -14.08 -18.02 5.10
CA GLU A 28 -13.52 -16.81 5.71
C GLU A 28 -14.37 -15.57 5.40
N LEU A 29 -14.76 -15.37 4.14
CA LEU A 29 -15.60 -14.23 3.74
C LEU A 29 -16.98 -14.23 4.44
N PHE A 30 -17.54 -15.39 4.79
CA PHE A 30 -18.79 -15.46 5.55
C PHE A 30 -18.60 -15.18 7.05
N ASN A 31 -17.39 -15.37 7.58
CA ASN A 31 -17.08 -15.18 8.99
C ASN A 31 -16.52 -13.77 9.31
N MET A 32 -16.05 -13.03 8.30
CA MET A 32 -15.53 -11.67 8.42
C MET A 32 -16.63 -10.62 8.66
N LYS A 33 -16.25 -9.46 9.22
CA LYS A 33 -17.17 -8.32 9.35
C LYS A 33 -17.44 -7.70 7.96
N PRO A 34 -18.61 -7.07 7.74
CA PRO A 34 -18.96 -6.49 6.43
C PRO A 34 -17.93 -5.53 5.84
N PHE A 35 -17.26 -4.73 6.67
CA PHE A 35 -16.19 -3.83 6.21
C PHE A 35 -14.94 -4.57 5.73
N GLU A 36 -14.57 -5.68 6.38
CA GLU A 36 -13.41 -6.50 6.02
C GLU A 36 -13.71 -7.25 4.71
N VAL A 37 -14.89 -7.87 4.62
CA VAL A 37 -15.39 -8.50 3.38
C VAL A 37 -15.34 -7.53 2.21
N LYS A 38 -15.79 -6.28 2.41
CA LYS A 38 -15.77 -5.26 1.36
C LYS A 38 -14.36 -5.00 0.85
N ARG A 39 -13.35 -4.93 1.73
CA ARG A 39 -11.95 -4.70 1.32
C ARG A 39 -11.42 -5.89 0.52
N GLU A 40 -11.66 -7.10 1.01
CA GLU A 40 -11.26 -8.34 0.36
C GLU A 40 -11.83 -8.47 -1.04
N VAL A 41 -13.15 -8.37 -1.16
CA VAL A 41 -13.85 -8.56 -2.44
C VAL A 41 -13.51 -7.48 -3.45
N ILE A 42 -13.50 -6.20 -3.05
CA ILE A 42 -13.17 -5.10 -3.96
C ILE A 42 -11.73 -5.24 -4.46
N SER A 43 -10.78 -5.54 -3.58
CA SER A 43 -9.38 -5.69 -3.96
C SER A 43 -9.16 -6.92 -4.85
N GLY A 44 -9.83 -8.02 -4.54
CA GLY A 44 -9.85 -9.22 -5.37
C GLY A 44 -10.38 -8.96 -6.78
N LEU A 45 -11.51 -8.27 -6.91
CA LEU A 45 -12.10 -7.90 -8.21
C LEU A 45 -11.20 -6.95 -8.99
N ASN A 46 -10.65 -5.90 -8.36
CA ASN A 46 -9.69 -4.99 -9.01
C ASN A 46 -8.48 -5.77 -9.54
N ARG A 47 -7.96 -6.74 -8.79
CA ARG A 47 -6.85 -7.58 -9.24
C ARG A 47 -7.25 -8.42 -10.47
N LEU A 48 -8.42 -9.07 -10.44
CA LEU A 48 -8.89 -9.88 -11.57
C LEU A 48 -9.06 -9.05 -12.85
N GLU A 49 -9.56 -7.83 -12.73
CA GLU A 49 -9.78 -6.91 -13.86
C GLU A 49 -8.49 -6.29 -14.40
N ARG A 50 -7.49 -6.05 -13.54
CA ARG A 50 -6.32 -5.21 -13.89
C ARG A 50 -4.99 -5.93 -13.92
N LYS A 51 -4.92 -7.21 -13.55
CA LYS A 51 -3.65 -7.97 -13.47
C LYS A 51 -2.87 -8.03 -14.79
N GLU A 52 -3.55 -7.94 -15.93
CA GLU A 52 -2.93 -7.95 -17.27
C GLU A 52 -2.55 -6.55 -17.78
N MET A 53 -2.86 -5.48 -17.01
CA MET A 53 -2.50 -4.11 -17.40
C MET A 53 -1.01 -3.85 -17.16
N ILE A 54 -0.31 -3.44 -18.22
CA ILE A 54 1.11 -3.08 -18.14
C ILE A 54 1.31 -1.85 -17.26
N SER A 55 0.45 -0.83 -17.41
CA SER A 55 0.48 0.40 -16.63
C SER A 55 -0.89 1.09 -16.61
N HIS A 56 -1.04 2.13 -15.79
CA HIS A 56 -2.22 3.00 -15.84
C HIS A 56 -2.00 4.18 -16.79
N GLU A 57 -1.94 3.93 -18.09
CA GLU A 57 -1.56 4.93 -19.11
C GLU A 57 -2.40 6.22 -19.09
N LYS A 58 -3.64 6.16 -18.59
CA LYS A 58 -4.55 7.31 -18.51
C LYS A 58 -4.34 8.21 -17.30
N LEU A 59 -3.69 7.72 -16.23
CA LEU A 59 -3.42 8.49 -15.02
C LEU A 59 -1.99 9.04 -15.16
N ASN A 60 -1.88 10.35 -15.37
CA ASN A 60 -0.60 11.06 -15.41
C ASN A 60 -0.01 11.20 -14.00
N VAL A 61 0.39 10.06 -13.41
CA VAL A 61 0.98 9.98 -12.07
C VAL A 61 2.41 10.52 -12.12
N GLN A 62 2.75 11.34 -11.14
CA GLN A 62 4.05 11.97 -11.01
C GLN A 62 4.69 11.63 -9.66
N ILE A 63 6.01 11.76 -9.61
CA ILE A 63 6.73 11.72 -8.34
C ILE A 63 6.20 12.86 -7.45
N GLY A 64 5.99 12.58 -6.17
CA GLY A 64 5.39 13.51 -5.21
C GLY A 64 3.87 13.42 -5.12
N ASP A 65 3.20 12.72 -6.03
CA ASP A 65 1.76 12.52 -5.95
C ASP A 65 1.38 11.68 -4.73
N ILE A 66 0.30 12.11 -4.09
CA ILE A 66 -0.43 11.34 -3.09
C ILE A 66 -1.64 10.73 -3.80
N CYS A 67 -1.63 9.41 -3.86
CA CYS A 67 -2.56 8.61 -4.64
C CYS A 67 -3.47 7.80 -3.71
N TYR A 68 -4.71 7.62 -4.12
CA TYR A 68 -5.57 6.55 -3.64
C TYR A 68 -5.37 5.33 -4.56
N LEU A 69 -5.02 4.18 -3.99
CA LEU A 69 -4.55 3.01 -4.73
C LEU A 69 -4.87 1.72 -4.00
N ASP A 70 -4.76 0.59 -4.69
CA ASP A 70 -5.03 -0.75 -4.16
C ASP A 70 -3.75 -1.58 -3.93
N PHE A 71 -3.36 -1.74 -2.67
CA PHE A 71 -2.20 -2.54 -2.29
C PHE A 71 -2.43 -4.06 -2.41
N GLY A 72 -3.68 -4.54 -2.55
CA GLY A 72 -3.98 -5.96 -2.61
C GLY A 72 -4.19 -6.61 -1.23
N GLN A 73 -4.43 -7.92 -1.25
CA GLN A 73 -4.40 -8.76 -0.05
C GLN A 73 -2.97 -8.89 0.46
N THR A 74 -2.76 -8.69 1.76
CA THR A 74 -1.42 -8.64 2.37
C THR A 74 -1.36 -9.38 3.70
N TYR A 75 -0.15 -9.63 4.19
CA TYR A 75 0.05 -10.19 5.52
C TYR A 75 -0.19 -9.16 6.62
N LEU A 76 -0.31 -9.64 7.85
CA LEU A 76 -0.36 -8.78 9.04
C LEU A 76 0.87 -7.86 9.08
N ASN A 77 0.66 -6.62 9.49
CA ASN A 77 1.64 -5.52 9.53
C ASN A 77 2.03 -4.91 8.18
N GLU A 78 1.42 -5.35 7.07
CA GLU A 78 1.53 -4.68 5.79
C GLU A 78 0.29 -3.83 5.49
N ALA A 79 0.48 -2.70 4.83
CA ALA A 79 -0.58 -1.92 4.23
C ALA A 79 -1.19 -2.71 3.07
N GLY A 80 -2.41 -3.15 3.29
CA GLY A 80 -3.23 -3.87 2.33
C GLY A 80 -4.47 -3.09 1.89
N PHE A 81 -5.08 -3.59 0.82
CA PHE A 81 -6.30 -3.11 0.21
C PHE A 81 -6.19 -1.65 -0.24
N GLN A 82 -7.34 -1.00 -0.42
CA GLN A 82 -7.38 0.38 -0.85
C GLN A 82 -6.92 1.33 0.25
N HIS A 83 -5.85 2.08 -0.02
CA HIS A 83 -5.26 3.00 0.93
C HIS A 83 -4.63 4.20 0.20
N PHE A 84 -4.24 5.22 0.95
CA PHE A 84 -3.46 6.30 0.39
C PHE A 84 -1.96 5.94 0.38
N GLY A 85 -1.23 6.52 -0.55
CA GLY A 85 0.22 6.37 -0.62
C GLY A 85 0.90 7.53 -1.35
N LEU A 86 2.11 7.87 -0.92
CA LEU A 86 2.97 8.87 -1.55
C LEU A 86 3.93 8.21 -2.55
N VAL A 87 3.94 8.69 -3.79
CA VAL A 87 4.87 8.25 -4.84
C VAL A 87 6.23 8.91 -4.62
N LEU A 88 7.25 8.14 -4.21
CA LEU A 88 8.60 8.68 -4.00
C LEU A 88 9.48 8.65 -5.24
N THR A 89 9.30 7.63 -6.07
CA THR A 89 9.99 7.43 -7.34
C THR A 89 9.18 6.52 -8.26
N MET A 90 9.50 6.51 -9.54
CA MET A 90 8.88 5.62 -10.53
C MET A 90 9.97 4.99 -11.41
N PHE A 91 9.79 3.73 -11.77
CA PHE A 91 10.68 2.99 -12.64
C PHE A 91 9.92 1.89 -13.37
N ASN A 92 10.05 1.83 -14.71
CA ASN A 92 9.46 0.81 -15.58
C ASN A 92 8.00 0.44 -15.22
N TYR A 93 7.09 1.40 -15.37
CA TYR A 93 5.64 1.27 -15.07
C TYR A 93 5.27 1.01 -13.61
N LYS A 94 6.25 0.94 -12.71
CA LYS A 94 6.05 0.79 -11.27
C LYS A 94 6.30 2.11 -10.56
N ALA A 95 5.51 2.36 -9.53
CA ALA A 95 5.73 3.44 -8.57
C ALA A 95 6.23 2.84 -7.26
N PHE A 96 7.31 3.38 -6.69
CA PHE A 96 7.64 3.12 -5.29
C PHE A 96 6.76 4.03 -4.43
N VAL A 97 5.88 3.41 -3.65
CA VAL A 97 4.86 4.11 -2.89
C VAL A 97 5.03 3.83 -1.41
N VAL A 98 5.01 4.88 -0.60
CA VAL A 98 4.99 4.80 0.86
C VAL A 98 3.55 4.96 1.36
N PRO A 99 2.97 3.95 2.04
CA PRO A 99 1.61 4.03 2.58
C PRO A 99 1.43 5.15 3.60
N MET A 100 0.20 5.64 3.73
CA MET A 100 -0.14 6.72 4.66
C MET A 100 -1.47 6.56 5.35
N SER A 101 -1.51 6.96 6.62
CA SER A 101 -2.69 6.99 7.47
C SER A 101 -2.98 8.39 7.99
N SER A 102 -4.22 8.64 8.36
CA SER A 102 -4.65 9.84 9.08
C SER A 102 -5.06 9.53 10.53
N ASN A 103 -4.58 8.42 11.09
CA ASN A 103 -4.83 8.06 12.48
C ASN A 103 -4.03 8.99 13.42
N GLU A 104 -4.74 9.64 14.34
CA GLU A 104 -4.16 10.65 15.24
C GLU A 104 -3.07 10.08 16.15
N THR A 105 -3.24 8.86 16.68
CA THR A 105 -2.22 8.19 17.50
C THR A 105 -0.92 7.99 16.73
N GLN A 106 -1.01 7.65 15.43
CA GLN A 106 0.18 7.44 14.60
C GLN A 106 0.85 8.78 14.24
N ILE A 107 0.06 9.84 14.07
CA ILE A 107 0.57 11.19 13.82
C ILE A 107 1.39 11.71 15.00
N ILE A 108 0.88 11.60 16.22
CA ILE A 108 1.59 12.10 17.42
C ILE A 108 2.85 11.28 17.73
N GLN A 109 2.93 10.05 17.22
CA GLN A 109 4.09 9.16 17.34
C GLN A 109 5.09 9.33 16.19
N ALA A 110 4.86 10.23 15.24
CA ALA A 110 5.78 10.42 14.13
C ALA A 110 7.08 11.12 14.56
N ARG A 111 8.21 10.69 13.97
CA ARG A 111 9.56 11.13 14.34
C ARG A 111 9.81 12.64 14.26
N ASN A 112 9.14 13.30 13.33
CA ASN A 112 9.26 14.73 13.07
C ASN A 112 8.06 15.52 13.63
N TYR A 113 7.24 14.89 14.48
CA TYR A 113 6.17 15.60 15.17
C TYR A 113 6.75 16.36 16.38
N ARG A 114 6.58 17.69 16.38
CA ARG A 114 7.24 18.62 17.32
C ARG A 114 7.05 18.26 18.81
N TYR A 115 5.94 17.61 19.15
CA TYR A 115 5.57 17.29 20.53
C TYR A 115 5.73 15.80 20.86
N ALA A 116 6.37 15.02 20.01
CA ALA A 116 6.59 13.60 20.27
C ALA A 116 7.62 13.41 21.40
N SER A 117 7.20 12.78 22.50
CA SER A 117 8.09 12.38 23.60
C SER A 117 8.70 11.00 23.39
N ASP A 118 7.99 10.13 22.69
CA ASP A 118 8.38 8.77 22.32
C ASP A 118 7.88 8.50 20.90
N TYR A 119 8.78 8.61 19.93
CA TYR A 119 8.44 8.53 18.52
C TYR A 119 8.80 7.16 17.93
N LYS A 120 8.12 6.81 16.85
CA LYS A 120 8.38 5.61 16.07
C LYS A 120 9.20 5.98 14.84
N GLU A 121 10.37 5.36 14.72
CA GLU A 121 11.33 5.59 13.61
C GLU A 121 10.70 5.47 12.22
N HIS A 122 9.74 4.56 12.07
CA HIS A 122 9.08 4.26 10.80
C HIS A 122 7.91 5.22 10.46
N LEU A 123 7.57 6.16 11.34
CA LEU A 123 6.47 7.10 11.14
C LEU A 123 6.98 8.51 10.84
N TYR A 124 6.52 9.10 9.74
CA TYR A 124 6.88 10.46 9.33
C TYR A 124 5.66 11.32 9.01
N TYR A 125 5.48 12.40 9.77
CA TYR A 125 4.35 13.33 9.63
C TYR A 125 4.55 14.28 8.45
N ILE A 126 3.52 14.41 7.60
CA ILE A 126 3.58 15.26 6.39
C ILE A 126 2.62 16.46 6.43
N GLY A 127 2.01 16.73 7.58
CA GLY A 127 0.96 17.74 7.67
C GLY A 127 -0.32 17.33 6.94
N GLN A 128 -1.06 18.32 6.45
CA GLN A 128 -2.22 18.14 5.61
C GLN A 128 -1.96 18.80 4.24
N PRO A 129 -1.32 18.08 3.30
CA PRO A 129 -1.13 18.55 1.94
C PRO A 129 -2.45 19.01 1.30
N LYS A 130 -2.40 20.07 0.50
CA LYS A 130 -3.58 20.63 -0.19
C LYS A 130 -4.25 19.54 -1.04
N GLY A 131 -5.53 19.29 -0.78
CA GLY A 131 -6.30 18.21 -1.42
C GLY A 131 -6.64 17.06 -0.45
N LEU A 132 -5.95 16.94 0.67
CA LEU A 132 -6.32 16.00 1.74
C LEU A 132 -7.28 16.65 2.75
N SER A 133 -8.18 15.84 3.30
CA SER A 133 -9.14 16.27 4.32
C SER A 133 -8.59 16.21 5.75
N LYS A 134 -7.47 15.52 5.96
CA LYS A 134 -6.88 15.31 7.29
C LYS A 134 -5.36 15.38 7.26
N PRO A 135 -4.72 15.77 8.37
CA PRO A 135 -3.29 15.57 8.56
C PRO A 135 -2.94 14.08 8.44
N SER A 136 -1.74 13.78 7.95
CA SER A 136 -1.36 12.42 7.57
C SER A 136 0.08 12.09 7.96
N VAL A 137 0.35 10.80 8.12
CA VAL A 137 1.65 10.21 8.47
C VAL A 137 1.99 9.10 7.48
N LEU A 138 3.26 8.98 7.13
CA LEU A 138 3.83 7.95 6.26
C LEU A 138 4.38 6.79 7.08
N PHE A 139 4.23 5.56 6.55
CA PHE A 139 4.86 4.34 7.07
C PHE A 139 6.11 4.01 6.24
N LEU A 140 7.24 4.58 6.64
CA LEU A 140 8.49 4.51 5.88
C LEU A 140 8.96 3.06 5.63
N ASN A 141 8.70 2.17 6.59
CA ASN A 141 9.09 0.75 6.53
C ASN A 141 8.19 -0.13 5.65
N ASP A 142 7.09 0.42 5.13
CA ASP A 142 6.11 -0.32 4.33
C ASP A 142 6.06 0.18 2.88
N GLY A 143 7.10 0.92 2.48
CA GLY A 143 7.29 1.36 1.11
C GLY A 143 7.51 0.17 0.17
N LYS A 144 6.77 0.12 -0.94
CA LYS A 144 6.90 -0.96 -1.93
C LYS A 144 6.70 -0.49 -3.36
N PHE A 145 7.36 -1.17 -4.30
CA PHE A 145 7.09 -0.99 -5.72
C PHE A 145 5.76 -1.65 -6.09
N ILE A 146 4.83 -0.87 -6.62
CA ILE A 146 3.55 -1.35 -7.14
C ILE A 146 3.44 -1.04 -8.63
N ASN A 147 2.72 -1.87 -9.38
CA ASN A 147 2.32 -1.49 -10.75
C ASN A 147 1.40 -0.26 -10.67
N THR A 148 1.64 0.74 -11.51
CA THR A 148 0.79 1.95 -11.61
C THR A 148 -0.68 1.63 -11.91
N SER A 149 -1.01 0.48 -12.52
CA SER A 149 -2.38 -0.02 -12.72
C SER A 149 -3.19 -0.15 -11.41
N ARG A 150 -2.50 -0.27 -10.26
CA ARG A 150 -3.11 -0.28 -8.93
C ARG A 150 -3.57 1.10 -8.45
N ILE A 151 -3.11 2.17 -9.08
CA ILE A 151 -3.51 3.54 -8.73
C ILE A 151 -4.93 3.79 -9.24
N ILE A 152 -5.78 4.30 -8.36
CA ILE A 152 -7.20 4.58 -8.64
C ILE A 152 -7.38 6.06 -8.95
N SER A 153 -6.73 6.95 -8.19
CA SER A 153 -6.77 8.40 -8.46
C SER A 153 -5.65 9.15 -7.73
N VAL A 154 -5.24 10.29 -8.30
CA VAL A 154 -4.36 11.27 -7.64
C VAL A 154 -5.20 12.23 -6.81
N LYS A 155 -4.74 12.58 -5.60
CA LYS A 155 -5.51 13.34 -4.60
C LYS A 155 -4.81 14.59 -4.09
N ALA A 156 -3.49 14.57 -3.98
CA ALA A 156 -2.68 15.71 -3.59
C ALA A 156 -1.27 15.56 -4.18
N HIS A 157 -0.43 16.58 -3.98
CA HIS A 157 0.94 16.59 -4.49
C HIS A 157 1.90 17.26 -3.50
N LEU A 158 3.04 16.62 -3.25
CA LEU A 158 4.18 17.19 -2.54
C LEU A 158 5.28 17.56 -3.53
N ASN A 159 5.89 18.74 -3.35
CA ASN A 159 6.98 19.18 -4.22
C ASN A 159 8.16 18.18 -4.19
N PRO A 160 8.49 17.49 -5.30
CA PRO A 160 9.53 16.45 -5.34
C PRO A 160 10.94 16.95 -5.05
N LYS A 161 11.16 18.27 -5.20
CA LYS A 161 12.41 18.97 -4.92
C LYS A 161 12.41 19.68 -3.55
N GLY A 162 11.30 19.59 -2.82
CA GLY A 162 11.15 20.20 -1.50
C GLY A 162 11.97 19.49 -0.42
N ALA A 163 12.31 20.21 0.65
CA ALA A 163 13.08 19.68 1.77
C ALA A 163 12.44 18.42 2.40
N MET A 164 11.13 18.43 2.61
CA MET A 164 10.38 17.28 3.14
C MET A 164 10.55 16.03 2.25
N MET A 165 10.42 16.16 0.92
CA MET A 165 10.60 15.04 0.00
C MET A 165 12.03 14.51 -0.01
N LYS A 166 13.03 15.39 0.11
CA LYS A 166 14.44 14.98 0.24
C LYS A 166 14.67 14.20 1.53
N GLU A 167 14.13 14.68 2.65
CA GLU A 167 14.23 14.02 3.95
C GLU A 167 13.57 12.64 3.93
N ILE A 168 12.33 12.53 3.42
CA ILE A 168 11.62 11.25 3.31
C ILE A 168 12.43 10.24 2.49
N ARG A 169 13.00 10.65 1.34
CA ARG A 169 13.83 9.74 0.52
C ARG A 169 15.08 9.27 1.25
N ASN A 170 15.76 10.16 1.97
CA ASN A 170 16.94 9.81 2.74
C ASN A 170 16.60 8.81 3.85
N LEU A 171 15.50 9.03 4.57
CA LEU A 171 15.05 8.14 5.63
C LEU A 171 14.63 6.77 5.11
N VAL A 172 13.97 6.70 3.94
CA VAL A 172 13.65 5.41 3.30
C VAL A 172 14.92 4.71 2.84
N ALA A 173 15.89 5.44 2.27
CA ALA A 173 17.16 4.85 1.84
C ALA A 173 17.95 4.26 3.02
N SER A 174 17.97 4.94 4.17
CA SER A 174 18.67 4.45 5.36
C SER A 174 18.04 3.21 6.00
N LEU A 175 16.85 2.76 5.57
CA LEU A 175 16.28 1.49 6.03
C LEU A 175 16.97 0.27 5.42
N PHE A 176 17.82 0.48 4.40
CA PHE A 176 18.54 -0.58 3.68
C PHE A 176 20.04 -0.58 3.97
N GLU A 177 20.49 0.25 4.91
CA GLU A 177 21.87 0.32 5.41
C GLU A 177 22.00 -0.45 6.72
#